data_AF-A0A933MUY6-F1
#
_entry.id   AF-A0A933MUY6-F1
#
_cell.length_a   1.000
_cell.length_b   1.000
_cell.length_c   1.000
_cell.angle_alpha   90.00
_cell.angle_beta   90.00
_cell.angle_gamma   90.00
#
_symmetry.space_group_name_H-M   'P 1'
#
loop_
_entity.id
_entity.type
_entity.pdbx_description
1 polymer ?
#
loop_
_entity_poly.entity_id
_entity_poly.type
_entity_poly.pdbx_seq_one_letter_code
_entity_poly.pdbx_strand_id
1 'polypeptide(L)'
;MSRAKVILGLVVSILLISSMTYAQLLGLPDDAPANRIIVPFFDVEENGTNDFLVVLVNVIDRDVRTHIVVTDRDTEHVYNFALTLTGGDVEGFSMRELISKMPSAAPGLLRVEEDGESFFRGEVFVDAQVPTVPAGQRDEFEERQGNVLLCYVYYIDLPKGALAGMNGLHVQYGEVDEIFEYTDPDTMEVVNNLVDEDGYERFTAAAQDDIEELIRYGVVDTGDSASLDFYVRYYIADSEGSDATLAVWTETADSNYSVSFLVWDEDENVISSGTPLPHQVNIIRLSQVVPSGFVSGGGGGWITVRSGNENTMMWVRERMVRPDGEAMDALRRVPRELFQ
;
A
#
# COMPACT_ATOMS: atom_id res chain seq x y z
N MET A 1 -32.71 -5.55 4.37
CA MET A 1 -31.65 -4.60 3.99
C MET A 1 -32.15 -3.18 4.26
N SER A 2 -31.44 -2.38 5.06
CA SER A 2 -31.87 -1.00 5.31
C SER A 2 -31.64 -0.14 4.06
N ARG A 3 -32.44 0.92 3.87
CA ARG A 3 -32.31 1.82 2.71
C ARG A 3 -30.91 2.44 2.61
N ALA A 4 -30.22 2.63 3.74
CA ALA A 4 -28.84 3.10 3.79
C ALA A 4 -27.85 2.10 3.16
N LYS A 5 -28.01 0.79 3.43
CA LYS A 5 -27.15 -0.26 2.84
C LYS A 5 -27.32 -0.38 1.33
N VAL A 6 -28.54 -0.19 0.81
CA VAL A 6 -28.81 -0.19 -0.64
C VAL A 6 -28.20 1.04 -1.32
N ILE A 7 -28.28 2.21 -0.67
CA ILE A 7 -27.68 3.45 -1.20
C ILE A 7 -26.16 3.34 -1.20
N LEU A 8 -25.54 2.82 -0.13
CA LEU A 8 -24.09 2.61 -0.07
C LEU A 8 -23.62 1.65 -1.17
N GLY A 9 -24.28 0.50 -1.32
CA GLY A 9 -23.97 -0.45 -2.39
C GLY A 9 -24.12 0.14 -3.79
N LEU A 10 -25.12 0.99 -4.01
CA LEU A 10 -25.32 1.66 -5.30
C LEU A 10 -24.27 2.75 -5.56
N VAL A 11 -23.87 3.51 -4.54
CA VAL A 11 -22.80 4.52 -4.63
C VAL A 11 -21.46 3.85 -4.93
N VAL A 12 -21.13 2.75 -4.22
CA VAL A 12 -19.94 1.94 -4.50
C VAL A 12 -19.98 1.37 -5.93
N SER A 13 -21.12 0.84 -6.36
CA SER A 13 -21.29 0.32 -7.73
C SER A 13 -21.11 1.39 -8.81
N ILE A 14 -21.59 2.61 -8.57
CA ILE A 14 -21.43 3.73 -9.51
C ILE A 14 -19.97 4.22 -9.54
N LEU A 15 -19.30 4.28 -8.38
CA LEU A 15 -17.88 4.62 -8.27
C LEU A 15 -16.97 3.59 -8.96
N LEU A 16 -17.33 2.30 -8.89
CA LEU A 16 -16.64 1.21 -9.60
C LEU A 16 -16.78 1.32 -11.13
N ILE A 17 -17.87 1.91 -11.65
CA ILE A 17 -18.10 2.05 -13.10
C ILE A 17 -17.42 3.33 -13.64
N SER A 18 -17.35 4.42 -12.86
CA SER A 18 -16.74 5.68 -13.30
C SER A 18 -15.20 5.70 -13.30
N SER A 19 -14.56 4.71 -12.67
CA SER A 19 -13.09 4.53 -12.66
C SER A 19 -12.58 3.64 -13.80
N MET A 20 -13.47 3.05 -14.61
CA MET A 20 -13.11 2.04 -15.61
C MET A 20 -12.35 2.54 -16.85
N THR A 21 -12.16 3.85 -17.04
CA THR A 21 -11.44 4.36 -18.22
C THR A 21 -9.95 4.63 -18.01
N TYR A 22 -9.39 4.46 -16.80
CA TYR A 22 -7.93 4.53 -16.57
C TYR A 22 -7.35 3.37 -15.73
N ALA A 23 -8.18 2.54 -15.09
CA ALA A 23 -7.73 1.41 -14.29
C ALA A 23 -7.37 0.14 -15.08
N GLN A 24 -7.57 0.09 -16.40
CA GLN A 24 -7.35 -1.12 -17.22
C GLN A 24 -5.94 -1.27 -17.81
N LEU A 25 -4.97 -0.41 -17.43
CA LEU A 25 -3.59 -0.49 -17.96
C LEU A 25 -2.50 -0.70 -16.89
N LEU A 26 -2.85 -0.80 -15.60
CA LEU A 26 -1.87 -0.85 -14.52
C LEU A 26 -2.28 -1.90 -13.48
N GLY A 27 -1.58 -3.04 -13.50
CA GLY A 27 -1.55 -4.08 -12.47
C GLY A 27 -2.91 -4.71 -12.13
N LEU A 28 -3.21 -5.88 -12.73
CA LEU A 28 -4.26 -6.75 -12.17
C LEU A 28 -3.84 -7.11 -10.73
N PRO A 29 -4.64 -6.75 -9.71
CA PRO A 29 -4.37 -7.22 -8.37
C PRO A 29 -4.61 -8.73 -8.27
N ASP A 30 -3.75 -9.43 -7.56
CA ASP A 30 -3.97 -10.82 -7.15
C ASP A 30 -5.12 -10.84 -6.12
N ASP A 31 -6.30 -11.28 -6.55
CA ASP A 31 -7.57 -11.29 -5.81
C ASP A 31 -7.69 -12.51 -4.86
N ALA A 32 -6.56 -13.06 -4.39
CA ALA A 32 -6.61 -14.15 -3.43
C ALA A 32 -7.10 -13.61 -2.07
N PRO A 33 -8.17 -14.18 -1.48
CA PRO A 33 -8.57 -13.83 -0.13
C PRO A 33 -7.39 -14.03 0.85
N ALA A 34 -7.48 -13.43 2.03
CA ALA A 34 -6.47 -13.57 3.08
C ALA A 34 -7.09 -13.71 4.46
N ASN A 35 -6.31 -14.20 5.42
CA ASN A 35 -6.67 -14.19 6.84
C ASN A 35 -6.25 -12.87 7.49
N ARG A 36 -5.12 -12.31 7.05
CA ARG A 36 -4.60 -11.02 7.49
C ARG A 36 -4.52 -10.05 6.31
N ILE A 37 -4.92 -8.80 6.56
CA ILE A 37 -4.79 -7.70 5.62
C ILE A 37 -3.88 -6.64 6.24
N ILE A 38 -3.01 -6.06 5.42
CA ILE A 38 -2.26 -4.86 5.77
C ILE A 38 -2.66 -3.72 4.84
N VAL A 39 -3.08 -2.60 5.41
CA VAL A 39 -3.13 -1.32 4.72
C VAL A 39 -1.77 -0.65 4.97
N PRO A 40 -0.88 -0.63 3.96
CA PRO A 40 0.53 -0.32 4.15
C PRO A 40 0.78 1.13 4.56
N PHE A 41 -0.16 2.03 4.28
CA PHE A 41 -0.12 3.39 4.78
C PHE A 41 -1.50 4.04 4.68
N PHE A 42 -1.73 5.05 5.52
CA PHE A 42 -2.69 6.12 5.29
C PHE A 42 -2.01 7.48 5.51
N ASP A 43 -2.51 8.50 4.82
CA ASP A 43 -2.02 9.88 4.95
C ASP A 43 -3.20 10.86 4.88
N VAL A 44 -3.65 11.33 6.04
CA VAL A 44 -4.86 12.16 6.19
C VAL A 44 -4.45 13.55 6.70
N GLU A 45 -4.72 14.61 5.95
CA GLU A 45 -4.45 15.99 6.37
C GLU A 45 -5.34 16.34 7.57
N GLU A 46 -4.76 16.82 8.67
CA GLU A 46 -5.51 17.10 9.89
C GLU A 46 -6.64 18.11 9.65
N ASN A 47 -6.33 19.20 8.93
CA ASN A 47 -7.27 20.27 8.59
C ASN A 47 -7.75 20.21 7.12
N GLY A 48 -7.48 19.10 6.43
CA GLY A 48 -7.84 18.93 5.03
C GLY A 48 -9.17 18.21 4.80
N THR A 49 -9.41 17.87 3.54
CA THR A 49 -10.63 17.20 3.07
C THR A 49 -10.39 15.77 2.60
N ASN A 50 -9.13 15.35 2.52
CA ASN A 50 -8.76 14.01 2.10
C ASN A 50 -9.12 12.96 3.15
N ASP A 51 -9.28 11.71 2.74
CA ASP A 51 -9.55 10.59 3.63
C ASP A 51 -9.12 9.28 2.99
N PHE A 52 -8.90 8.26 3.81
CA PHE A 52 -8.68 6.89 3.39
C PHE A 52 -9.89 6.06 3.83
N LEU A 53 -10.63 5.52 2.87
CA LEU A 53 -11.71 4.58 3.10
C LEU A 53 -11.18 3.15 2.93
N VAL A 54 -11.08 2.43 4.04
CA VAL A 54 -10.72 1.01 4.05
C VAL A 54 -11.99 0.18 3.95
N VAL A 55 -12.08 -0.69 2.94
CA VAL A 55 -13.26 -1.53 2.66
C VAL A 55 -12.86 -2.99 2.77
N LEU A 56 -13.49 -3.70 3.69
CA LEU A 56 -13.32 -5.12 3.94
C LEU A 56 -14.47 -5.90 3.33
N VAL A 57 -14.14 -7.01 2.67
CA VAL A 57 -15.10 -7.94 2.08
C VAL A 57 -14.93 -9.29 2.74
N ASN A 58 -16.01 -9.81 3.32
CA ASN A 58 -16.09 -11.21 3.72
C ASN A 58 -16.49 -12.04 2.51
N VAL A 59 -15.59 -12.90 2.01
CA VAL A 59 -15.85 -13.70 0.80
C VAL A 59 -16.59 -15.01 1.08
N ILE A 60 -16.87 -15.33 2.34
CA ILE A 60 -17.57 -16.56 2.75
C ILE A 60 -18.98 -16.28 3.28
N ASP A 61 -19.80 -17.33 3.35
CA ASP A 61 -21.24 -17.27 3.66
C ASP A 61 -21.59 -17.28 5.16
N ARG A 62 -20.60 -17.03 6.03
CA ARG A 62 -20.74 -17.02 7.49
C ARG A 62 -20.09 -15.79 8.11
N ASP A 63 -20.45 -15.49 9.35
CA ASP A 63 -19.92 -14.33 10.05
C ASP A 63 -18.43 -14.49 10.37
N VAL A 64 -17.65 -13.44 10.10
CA VAL A 64 -16.22 -13.33 10.40
C VAL A 64 -16.03 -12.19 11.38
N ARG A 65 -15.47 -12.48 12.56
CA ARG A 65 -15.03 -11.44 13.48
C ARG A 65 -13.65 -10.97 13.04
N THR A 66 -13.42 -9.67 13.00
CA THR A 66 -12.15 -9.06 12.65
C THR A 66 -11.62 -8.25 13.83
N HIS A 67 -10.30 -8.25 14.01
CA HIS A 67 -9.59 -7.35 14.91
C HIS A 67 -8.77 -6.41 14.06
N ILE A 68 -9.01 -5.11 14.27
CA ILE A 68 -8.40 -4.05 13.47
C ILE A 68 -7.49 -3.29 14.41
N VAL A 69 -6.23 -3.15 14.01
CA VAL A 69 -5.18 -2.43 14.74
C VAL A 69 -4.69 -1.28 13.88
N VAL A 70 -4.64 -0.10 14.47
CA VAL A 70 -4.05 1.11 13.87
C VAL A 70 -2.73 1.38 14.57
N THR A 71 -1.68 1.51 13.79
CA THR A 71 -0.33 1.86 14.22
C THR A 71 0.07 3.24 13.73
N ASP A 72 1.12 3.82 14.31
CA ASP A 72 1.77 5.00 13.74
C ASP A 72 2.71 4.62 12.58
N ARG A 73 3.50 5.58 12.09
CA ARG A 73 4.42 5.37 10.95
C ARG A 73 5.64 4.49 11.27
N ASP A 74 5.85 4.16 12.53
CA ASP A 74 6.91 3.30 13.04
C ASP A 74 6.34 1.96 13.56
N THR A 75 5.09 1.66 13.18
CA THR A 75 4.37 0.43 13.52
C THR A 75 4.09 0.26 15.03
N GLU A 76 4.17 1.35 15.79
CA GLU A 76 3.80 1.35 17.21
C GLU A 76 2.27 1.39 17.37
N HIS A 77 1.74 0.60 18.31
CA HIS A 77 0.30 0.51 18.54
C HIS A 77 -0.30 1.85 18.98
N VAL A 78 -1.40 2.26 18.33
CA VAL A 78 -2.14 3.48 18.69
C VAL A 78 -3.56 3.17 19.13
N TYR A 79 -4.28 2.37 18.35
CA TYR A 79 -5.67 2.08 18.60
C TYR A 79 -6.06 0.72 18.03
N ASN A 80 -7.10 0.11 18.59
CA ASN A 80 -7.67 -1.10 18.01
C ASN A 80 -9.15 -1.23 18.33
N PHE A 81 -9.87 -1.93 17.46
CA PHE A 81 -11.27 -2.24 17.64
C PHE A 81 -11.60 -3.57 16.94
N ALA A 82 -12.85 -4.02 17.06
CA ALA A 82 -13.31 -5.22 16.39
C ALA A 82 -14.59 -4.93 15.60
N LEU A 83 -14.70 -5.57 14.45
CA LEU A 83 -15.86 -5.52 13.58
C LEU A 83 -16.30 -6.96 13.28
N THR A 84 -17.60 -7.22 13.26
CA THR A 84 -18.11 -8.52 12.78
C THR A 84 -18.72 -8.30 11.40
N LEU A 85 -18.11 -8.91 10.39
CA LEU A 85 -18.61 -8.94 9.02
C LEU A 85 -19.60 -10.10 8.91
N THR A 86 -20.82 -9.84 8.47
CA THR A 86 -21.78 -10.93 8.21
C THR A 86 -21.37 -11.73 6.97
N GLY A 87 -21.94 -12.92 6.75
CA GLY A 87 -21.65 -13.72 5.55
C GLY A 87 -21.89 -12.95 4.24
N GLY A 88 -20.88 -12.85 3.39
CA GLY A 88 -20.91 -12.09 2.12
C GLY A 88 -20.98 -10.56 2.29
N ASP A 89 -20.71 -10.05 3.50
CA ASP A 89 -20.85 -8.63 3.81
C ASP A 89 -19.67 -7.81 3.28
N VAL A 90 -19.96 -6.53 3.03
CA VAL A 90 -18.98 -5.52 2.65
C VAL A 90 -19.15 -4.37 3.62
N GLU A 91 -18.13 -4.11 4.41
CA GLU A 91 -18.12 -3.02 5.39
C GLU A 91 -16.86 -2.20 5.20
N GLY A 92 -16.96 -0.88 5.38
CA GLY A 92 -15.80 -0.01 5.32
C GLY A 92 -15.82 1.04 6.41
N PHE A 93 -14.65 1.59 6.70
CA PHE A 93 -14.47 2.66 7.67
C PHE A 93 -13.57 3.76 7.11
N SER A 94 -13.96 5.00 7.41
CA SER A 94 -13.20 6.22 7.12
C SER A 94 -12.10 6.38 8.18
N MET A 95 -10.85 6.58 7.75
CA MET A 95 -9.76 6.88 8.67
C MET A 95 -9.99 8.21 9.38
N ARG A 96 -10.46 9.25 8.69
CA ARG A 96 -10.81 10.54 9.28
C ARG A 96 -11.87 10.41 10.37
N GLU A 97 -12.95 9.65 10.12
CA GLU A 97 -14.00 9.41 11.11
C GLU A 97 -13.47 8.56 12.27
N LEU A 98 -12.69 7.52 12.00
CA LEU A 98 -12.08 6.66 13.01
C LEU A 98 -11.18 7.47 13.95
N ILE A 99 -10.25 8.27 13.40
CA ILE A 99 -9.34 9.14 14.15
C ILE A 99 -10.14 10.11 15.05
N SER A 100 -11.23 10.69 14.53
CA SER A 100 -12.08 11.61 15.32
C SER A 100 -12.76 10.94 16.52
N LYS A 101 -12.92 9.61 16.49
CA LYS A 101 -13.53 8.81 17.55
C LYS A 101 -12.51 8.18 18.50
N MET A 102 -11.22 8.24 18.19
CA MET A 102 -10.19 7.68 19.05
C MET A 102 -10.15 8.43 20.41
N PRO A 103 -9.76 7.76 21.50
CA PRO A 103 -9.52 8.42 22.78
C PRO A 103 -8.51 9.56 22.65
N SER A 104 -8.68 10.64 23.41
CA SER A 104 -8.06 11.97 23.16
C SER A 104 -6.54 12.02 23.00
N ALA A 105 -5.79 11.01 23.48
CA ALA A 105 -4.33 10.95 23.31
C ALA A 105 -3.89 10.23 22.03
N ALA A 106 -4.68 9.28 21.52
CA ALA A 106 -4.30 8.39 20.41
C ALA A 106 -4.09 9.13 19.07
N PRO A 107 -4.94 10.09 18.65
CA PRO A 107 -4.68 10.86 17.42
C PRO A 107 -3.34 11.61 17.43
N GLY A 108 -2.85 12.00 18.62
CA GLY A 108 -1.57 12.68 18.77
C GLY A 108 -0.37 11.79 18.44
N LEU A 109 -0.50 10.46 18.54
CA LEU A 109 0.56 9.50 18.18
C LEU A 109 0.69 9.35 16.66
N LEU A 110 -0.41 9.53 15.92
CA LEU A 110 -0.42 9.48 14.45
C LEU A 110 0.04 10.80 13.82
N ARG A 111 0.13 11.88 14.60
CA ARG A 111 0.35 13.21 14.08
C ARG A 111 1.80 13.40 13.66
N VAL A 112 1.98 13.84 12.42
CA VAL A 112 3.25 14.25 11.83
C VAL A 112 3.14 15.68 11.34
N GLU A 113 4.15 16.51 11.61
CA GLU A 113 4.27 17.87 11.07
C GLU A 113 5.41 17.92 10.05
N GLU A 114 5.09 18.25 8.81
CA GLU A 114 6.03 18.36 7.69
C GLU A 114 5.67 19.56 6.82
N ASP A 115 6.68 20.36 6.44
CA ASP A 115 6.50 21.55 5.60
C ASP A 115 5.44 22.56 6.09
N GLY A 116 5.20 22.60 7.41
CA GLY A 116 4.19 23.48 8.01
C GLY A 116 2.75 22.97 7.93
N GLU A 117 2.57 21.75 7.45
CA GLU A 117 1.29 21.04 7.39
C GLU A 117 1.27 19.88 8.40
N SER A 118 0.08 19.52 8.89
CA SER A 118 -0.10 18.43 9.86
C SER A 118 -0.90 17.30 9.22
N PHE A 119 -0.39 16.08 9.37
CA PHE A 119 -0.96 14.86 8.83
C PHE A 119 -1.16 13.83 9.94
N PHE A 120 -2.13 12.94 9.77
CA PHE A 120 -2.22 11.68 10.48
C PHE A 120 -1.70 10.56 9.57
N ARG A 121 -0.67 9.85 10.01
CA ARG A 121 -0.04 8.77 9.23
C ARG A 121 0.20 7.53 10.07
N GLY A 122 0.20 6.40 9.38
CA GLY A 122 0.46 5.09 9.96
C GLY A 122 -0.11 3.99 9.10
N GLU A 123 -0.39 2.84 9.71
CA GLU A 123 -0.82 1.64 9.01
C GLU A 123 -2.09 1.07 9.66
N VAL A 124 -2.73 0.15 8.95
CA VAL A 124 -3.86 -0.61 9.51
C VAL A 124 -3.64 -2.09 9.28
N PHE A 125 -3.66 -2.86 10.34
CA PHE A 125 -3.67 -4.31 10.31
C PHE A 125 -5.08 -4.81 10.58
N VAL A 126 -5.53 -5.78 9.79
CA VAL A 126 -6.82 -6.44 9.98
C VAL A 126 -6.62 -7.93 10.02
N ASP A 127 -6.97 -8.52 11.15
CA ASP A 127 -6.91 -9.95 11.39
C ASP A 127 -8.31 -10.55 11.41
N ALA A 128 -8.56 -11.58 10.62
CA ALA A 128 -9.73 -12.42 10.85
C ALA A 128 -9.52 -13.20 12.16
N GLN A 129 -10.37 -12.93 13.15
CA GLN A 129 -10.33 -13.64 14.41
C GLN A 129 -10.95 -15.02 14.26
N VAL A 130 -10.16 -16.00 14.65
CA VAL A 130 -10.62 -17.35 14.93
C VAL A 130 -11.68 -17.31 16.06
N PRO A 131 -12.94 -17.73 15.86
CA PRO A 131 -13.83 -18.11 16.95
C PRO A 131 -13.09 -19.01 17.94
N THR A 132 -13.29 -18.77 19.24
CA THR A 132 -12.61 -19.50 20.31
C THR A 132 -12.82 -21.01 20.13
N VAL A 133 -11.78 -21.71 19.67
CA VAL A 133 -11.73 -23.17 19.59
C VAL A 133 -11.00 -23.74 20.81
N PRO A 134 -11.38 -24.94 21.27
CA PRO A 134 -10.67 -25.63 22.35
C PRO A 134 -9.17 -25.76 22.05
N ALA A 135 -8.34 -25.68 23.11
CA ALA A 135 -6.89 -25.87 22.99
C ALA A 135 -6.57 -27.21 22.29
N GLY A 136 -5.71 -27.16 21.26
CA GLY A 136 -5.34 -28.31 20.42
C GLY A 136 -6.11 -28.44 19.09
N GLN A 137 -7.01 -27.51 18.77
CA GLN A 137 -7.73 -27.45 17.48
C GLN A 137 -7.48 -26.15 16.70
N ARG A 138 -6.47 -25.36 17.09
CA ARG A 138 -6.14 -24.07 16.47
C ARG A 138 -5.62 -24.27 15.05
N ASP A 139 -4.75 -25.26 14.87
CA ASP A 139 -4.19 -25.64 13.57
C ASP A 139 -5.30 -26.06 12.60
N GLU A 140 -6.26 -26.89 13.03
CA GLU A 140 -7.42 -27.26 12.22
C GLU A 140 -8.33 -26.07 11.85
N PHE A 141 -8.28 -24.96 12.59
CA PHE A 141 -9.12 -23.81 12.32
C PHE A 141 -8.52 -22.89 11.25
N GLU A 142 -7.23 -22.58 11.35
CA GLU A 142 -6.49 -21.84 10.32
C GLU A 142 -6.50 -22.63 8.99
N GLU A 143 -6.40 -23.96 9.06
CA GLU A 143 -6.52 -24.87 7.91
C GLU A 143 -7.96 -24.94 7.33
N ARG A 144 -9.02 -24.75 8.15
CA ARG A 144 -10.43 -24.91 7.72
C ARG A 144 -11.14 -23.63 7.31
N GLN A 145 -10.78 -22.48 7.86
CA GLN A 145 -11.38 -21.21 7.44
C GLN A 145 -10.59 -20.56 6.32
N GLY A 146 -9.27 -20.80 6.29
CA GLY A 146 -8.40 -20.30 5.25
C GLY A 146 -8.52 -18.78 5.11
N ASN A 147 -8.35 -18.37 3.87
CA ASN A 147 -8.34 -17.02 3.40
C ASN A 147 -9.78 -16.50 3.18
N VAL A 148 -10.23 -15.50 3.97
CA VAL A 148 -11.66 -15.10 4.04
C VAL A 148 -11.92 -13.61 3.85
N LEU A 149 -10.89 -12.78 3.83
CA LEU A 149 -10.99 -11.34 3.69
C LEU A 149 -10.41 -10.87 2.36
N LEU A 150 -11.07 -9.91 1.72
CA LEU A 150 -10.44 -9.01 0.76
C LEU A 150 -10.46 -7.59 1.31
N CYS A 151 -9.50 -6.77 0.89
CA CYS A 151 -9.46 -5.36 1.26
C CYS A 151 -9.17 -4.45 0.06
N TYR A 152 -10.00 -3.42 -0.06
CA TYR A 152 -9.82 -2.31 -1.00
C TYR A 152 -9.66 -1.02 -0.21
N VAL A 153 -8.70 -0.20 -0.61
CA VAL A 153 -8.38 1.07 0.04
C VAL A 153 -8.60 2.18 -0.97
N TYR A 154 -9.42 3.16 -0.62
CA TYR A 154 -9.72 4.31 -1.46
C TYR A 154 -9.22 5.60 -0.81
N TYR A 155 -8.32 6.29 -1.49
CA TYR A 155 -8.04 7.69 -1.21
C TYR A 155 -9.18 8.53 -1.80
N ILE A 156 -9.82 9.35 -0.98
CA ILE A 156 -10.94 10.21 -1.38
C ILE A 156 -10.68 11.67 -0.99
N ASP A 157 -11.03 12.59 -1.89
CA ASP A 157 -11.03 14.03 -1.64
C ASP A 157 -12.21 14.65 -2.39
N LEU A 158 -13.42 14.40 -1.87
CA LEU A 158 -14.69 14.70 -2.54
C LEU A 158 -14.84 16.17 -2.95
N PRO A 159 -14.48 17.17 -2.10
CA PRO A 159 -14.59 18.58 -2.49
C PRO A 159 -13.71 18.96 -3.67
N LYS A 160 -12.61 18.23 -3.87
CA LYS A 160 -11.67 18.45 -4.98
C LYS A 160 -11.89 17.47 -6.15
N GLY A 161 -12.92 16.62 -6.09
CA GLY A 161 -13.28 15.67 -7.15
C GLY A 161 -12.36 14.45 -7.27
N ALA A 162 -11.55 14.16 -6.26
CA ALA A 162 -10.47 13.21 -6.36
C ALA A 162 -10.82 11.84 -5.73
N LEU A 163 -10.48 10.77 -6.45
CA LEU A 163 -10.62 9.38 -6.01
C LEU A 163 -9.50 8.55 -6.63
N ALA A 164 -8.75 7.84 -5.80
CA ALA A 164 -7.81 6.81 -6.21
C ALA A 164 -7.99 5.56 -5.35
N GLY A 165 -7.63 4.40 -5.86
CA GLY A 165 -7.77 3.12 -5.16
C GLY A 165 -6.53 2.27 -5.25
N MET A 166 -6.30 1.47 -4.22
CA MET A 166 -5.35 0.36 -4.20
C MET A 166 -5.96 -0.83 -3.46
N ASN A 167 -5.40 -2.02 -3.63
CA ASN A 167 -5.72 -3.13 -2.76
C ASN A 167 -4.92 -3.04 -1.46
N GLY A 168 -5.48 -3.60 -0.38
CA GLY A 168 -4.65 -3.97 0.77
C GLY A 168 -3.64 -5.05 0.37
N LEU A 169 -2.66 -5.29 1.23
CA LEU A 169 -1.78 -6.44 1.13
C LEU A 169 -2.45 -7.64 1.78
N HIS A 170 -2.64 -8.71 1.01
CA HIS A 170 -3.34 -9.92 1.43
C HIS A 170 -2.34 -10.97 1.89
N VAL A 171 -2.38 -11.32 3.17
CA VAL A 171 -1.45 -12.25 3.82
C VAL A 171 -2.19 -13.53 4.15
N GLN A 172 -1.82 -14.60 3.45
CA GLN A 172 -2.51 -15.88 3.54
C GLN A 172 -2.13 -16.68 4.80
N TYR A 173 -0.87 -16.57 5.24
CA TYR A 173 -0.30 -17.29 6.39
C TYR A 173 0.75 -16.41 7.09
N GLY A 174 0.82 -16.47 8.43
CA GLY A 174 1.93 -15.96 9.25
C GLY A 174 1.72 -14.67 10.06
N GLU A 175 2.63 -14.41 10.99
CA GLU A 175 2.79 -13.13 11.71
C GLU A 175 3.30 -12.00 10.75
N VAL A 176 3.20 -10.70 11.10
CA VAL A 176 3.60 -9.60 10.16
C VAL A 176 5.10 -9.69 9.86
N ASP A 177 5.88 -10.01 10.87
CA ASP A 177 7.32 -10.26 10.76
C ASP A 177 7.59 -11.46 9.82
N GLU A 178 6.70 -12.46 9.82
CA GLU A 178 6.78 -13.64 8.94
C GLU A 178 6.42 -13.36 7.47
N ILE A 179 5.90 -12.17 7.14
CA ILE A 179 5.72 -11.74 5.74
C ILE A 179 7.08 -11.43 5.12
N PHE A 180 7.98 -10.88 5.91
CA PHE A 180 9.34 -10.58 5.50
C PHE A 180 10.24 -11.78 5.70
N GLU A 181 10.18 -12.40 6.87
CA GLU A 181 11.07 -13.49 7.26
C GLU A 181 10.36 -14.46 8.22
N TYR A 182 10.20 -15.72 7.84
CA TYR A 182 9.73 -16.76 8.77
C TYR A 182 10.87 -17.67 9.21
N THR A 183 10.83 -18.15 10.45
CA THR A 183 11.78 -19.20 10.90
C THR A 183 11.18 -20.56 10.56
N ASP A 184 11.83 -21.30 9.66
CA ASP A 184 11.41 -22.66 9.31
C ASP A 184 11.48 -23.56 10.56
N PRO A 185 10.36 -24.17 10.99
CA PRO A 185 10.31 -24.96 12.22
C PRO A 185 11.11 -26.27 12.15
N ASP A 186 11.41 -26.78 10.96
CA ASP A 186 12.15 -28.03 10.75
C ASP A 186 13.66 -27.80 10.67
N THR A 187 14.08 -26.68 10.06
CA THR A 187 15.50 -26.35 9.84
C THR A 187 16.04 -25.29 10.83
N MET A 188 15.14 -24.54 11.48
CA MET A 188 15.44 -23.40 12.35
C MET A 188 16.17 -22.25 11.63
N GLU A 189 16.12 -22.19 10.30
CA GLU A 189 16.68 -21.10 9.50
C GLU A 189 15.66 -19.98 9.31
N VAL A 190 16.14 -18.73 9.27
CA VAL A 190 15.32 -17.56 8.94
C VAL A 190 15.26 -17.44 7.42
N VAL A 191 14.06 -17.53 6.86
CA VAL A 191 13.80 -17.60 5.42
C VAL A 191 13.01 -16.36 5.01
N ASN A 192 13.52 -15.60 4.03
CA ASN A 192 12.78 -14.47 3.44
C ASN A 192 11.49 -15.01 2.81
N ASN A 193 10.33 -14.50 3.23
CA ASN A 193 9.02 -14.98 2.79
C ASN A 193 8.38 -14.08 1.73
N LEU A 194 9.00 -12.93 1.43
CA LEU A 194 8.62 -12.12 0.28
C LEU A 194 9.09 -12.77 -1.01
N VAL A 195 10.24 -13.46 -0.97
CA VAL A 195 10.86 -14.07 -2.14
C VAL A 195 11.02 -15.60 -2.00
N ASP A 196 11.06 -16.35 -3.11
CA ASP A 196 11.42 -17.77 -3.08
C ASP A 196 12.93 -18.00 -2.94
N GLU A 197 13.37 -19.27 -2.96
CA GLU A 197 14.78 -19.66 -2.80
C GLU A 197 15.72 -19.04 -3.85
N ASP A 198 15.16 -18.50 -4.94
CA ASP A 198 15.89 -17.88 -6.04
C ASP A 198 15.71 -16.34 -6.07
N GLY A 199 15.03 -15.73 -5.09
CA GLY A 199 14.89 -14.28 -4.94
C GLY A 199 13.67 -13.65 -5.63
N TYR A 200 12.67 -14.44 -6.05
CA TYR A 200 11.45 -13.96 -6.74
C TYR A 200 10.27 -13.73 -5.81
N GLU A 201 9.53 -12.62 -5.99
CA GLU A 201 8.34 -12.33 -5.18
C GLU A 201 7.29 -13.44 -5.28
N ARG A 202 6.82 -13.97 -4.14
CA ARG A 202 5.82 -15.06 -4.06
C ARG A 202 4.39 -14.69 -4.51
N PHE A 203 4.22 -13.60 -5.28
CA PHE A 203 2.93 -13.18 -5.83
C PHE A 203 2.97 -13.17 -7.36
N THR A 204 2.01 -13.90 -7.96
CA THR A 204 1.69 -14.04 -9.41
C THR A 204 2.39 -15.16 -10.21
N ALA A 205 1.92 -16.40 -10.03
CA ALA A 205 2.39 -17.62 -10.70
C ALA A 205 2.29 -17.67 -12.25
N ALA A 206 1.72 -16.66 -12.93
CA ALA A 206 1.46 -16.71 -14.38
C ALA A 206 2.40 -15.82 -15.22
N ALA A 207 2.98 -14.77 -14.64
CA ALA A 207 4.05 -14.00 -15.29
C ALA A 207 5.44 -14.57 -14.96
N GLN A 208 5.53 -15.28 -13.83
CA GLN A 208 6.72 -15.95 -13.32
C GLN A 208 7.10 -17.18 -14.17
N ASP A 209 6.14 -17.95 -14.69
CA ASP A 209 6.39 -19.16 -15.51
C ASP A 209 7.09 -18.82 -16.85
N ASP A 210 6.71 -17.70 -17.48
CA ASP A 210 7.34 -17.20 -18.73
C ASP A 210 8.77 -16.65 -18.48
N ILE A 211 9.06 -16.19 -17.26
CA ILE A 211 10.36 -15.64 -16.86
C ILE A 211 11.28 -16.76 -16.35
N GLU A 212 10.75 -17.74 -15.62
CA GLU A 212 11.43 -19.00 -15.24
C GLU A 212 11.93 -19.77 -16.47
N GLU A 213 11.18 -19.76 -17.57
CA GLU A 213 11.62 -20.35 -18.83
C GLU A 213 12.88 -19.65 -19.36
N LEU A 214 12.94 -18.31 -19.30
CA LEU A 214 14.07 -17.50 -19.77
C LEU A 214 15.31 -17.62 -18.87
N ILE A 215 15.11 -17.78 -17.56
CA ILE A 215 16.17 -18.05 -16.58
C ILE A 215 16.73 -19.47 -16.76
N ARG A 216 15.88 -20.47 -16.99
CA ARG A 216 16.34 -21.84 -17.36
C ARG A 216 17.17 -21.87 -18.64
N TYR A 217 16.95 -20.94 -19.57
CA TYR A 217 17.77 -20.81 -20.78
C TYR A 217 19.05 -19.98 -20.60
N GLY A 218 19.34 -19.48 -19.39
CA GLY A 218 20.62 -18.82 -19.05
C GLY A 218 20.79 -17.43 -19.66
N VAL A 219 19.69 -16.66 -19.75
CA VAL A 219 19.68 -15.33 -20.37
C VAL A 219 19.98 -14.20 -19.37
N VAL A 220 19.90 -14.44 -18.05
CA VAL A 220 20.06 -13.44 -16.97
C VAL A 220 21.11 -13.93 -15.95
N ASP A 221 22.07 -13.09 -15.56
CA ASP A 221 23.21 -13.41 -14.66
C ASP A 221 22.98 -12.79 -13.26
N THR A 222 22.76 -13.61 -12.23
CA THR A 222 22.30 -13.17 -10.88
C THR A 222 23.43 -12.84 -9.89
N GLY A 223 24.64 -12.57 -10.38
CA GLY A 223 25.84 -12.54 -9.55
C GLY A 223 26.04 -11.33 -8.60
N ASP A 224 25.31 -10.21 -8.74
CA ASP A 224 25.81 -8.93 -8.19
C ASP A 224 24.81 -7.86 -7.64
N SER A 225 23.55 -8.16 -7.30
CA SER A 225 22.61 -7.08 -6.86
C SER A 225 21.92 -7.29 -5.50
N ALA A 226 22.52 -6.75 -4.43
CA ALA A 226 21.87 -6.52 -3.12
C ALA A 226 21.08 -5.19 -3.06
N SER A 227 20.56 -4.73 -4.20
CA SER A 227 19.82 -3.46 -4.29
C SER A 227 18.60 -3.63 -5.19
N LEU A 228 17.46 -3.14 -4.72
CA LEU A 228 16.20 -3.19 -5.48
C LEU A 228 16.00 -1.89 -6.24
N ASP A 229 15.81 -2.02 -7.56
CA ASP A 229 15.48 -0.90 -8.43
C ASP A 229 13.98 -0.88 -8.73
N PHE A 230 13.37 0.28 -8.52
CA PHE A 230 11.96 0.55 -8.78
C PHE A 230 11.84 1.64 -9.83
N TYR A 231 10.90 1.49 -10.75
CA TYR A 231 10.71 2.44 -11.83
C TYR A 231 9.40 3.20 -11.71
N VAL A 232 9.53 4.50 -11.48
CA VAL A 232 8.41 5.41 -11.30
C VAL A 232 8.35 6.34 -12.49
N ARG A 233 7.28 6.29 -13.26
CA ARG A 233 6.92 7.44 -14.11
C ARG A 233 6.29 8.51 -13.24
N TYR A 234 6.64 9.77 -13.45
CA TYR A 234 6.01 10.89 -12.77
C TYR A 234 5.53 11.95 -13.76
N TYR A 235 4.53 12.70 -13.33
CA TYR A 235 4.09 13.92 -13.99
C TYR A 235 3.60 14.92 -12.95
N ILE A 236 4.12 16.14 -12.99
CA ILE A 236 3.74 17.24 -12.10
C ILE A 236 3.31 18.41 -12.98
N ALA A 237 2.01 18.73 -12.95
CA ALA A 237 1.45 19.83 -13.73
C ALA A 237 1.76 21.20 -13.10
N ASP A 238 1.84 22.26 -13.92
CA ASP A 238 2.02 23.66 -13.49
C ASP A 238 0.71 24.30 -12.99
N SER A 239 -0.09 23.51 -12.29
CA SER A 239 -1.36 23.91 -11.71
C SER A 239 -1.25 23.74 -10.20
N GLU A 240 -1.63 24.79 -9.48
CA GLU A 240 -1.62 24.80 -8.02
C GLU A 240 -2.34 23.56 -7.45
N GLY A 241 -1.67 22.87 -6.52
CA GLY A 241 -2.17 21.64 -5.91
C GLY A 241 -1.93 20.35 -6.70
N SER A 242 -1.23 20.40 -7.84
CA SER A 242 -0.72 19.20 -8.52
C SER A 242 0.58 18.75 -7.86
N ASP A 243 0.71 17.46 -7.59
CA ASP A 243 1.89 16.88 -6.95
C ASP A 243 1.99 15.39 -7.27
N ALA A 244 3.14 14.80 -7.01
CA ALA A 244 3.32 13.36 -6.98
C ALA A 244 4.03 12.98 -5.68
N THR A 245 3.55 11.93 -5.03
CA THR A 245 4.04 11.48 -3.74
C THR A 245 4.41 10.01 -3.82
N LEU A 246 5.59 9.66 -3.32
CA LEU A 246 6.07 8.30 -3.20
C LEU A 246 5.90 7.86 -1.74
N ALA A 247 5.02 6.90 -1.50
CA ALA A 247 4.94 6.17 -0.24
C ALA A 247 5.95 5.02 -0.30
N VAL A 248 6.86 4.97 0.66
CA VAL A 248 7.86 3.91 0.82
C VAL A 248 7.60 3.21 2.14
N TRP A 249 7.30 1.91 2.05
CA TRP A 249 7.12 1.02 3.18
C TRP A 249 8.32 0.10 3.31
N THR A 250 8.81 -0.05 4.52
CA THR A 250 9.95 -0.92 4.85
C THR A 250 9.54 -1.89 5.95
N GLU A 251 10.38 -2.87 6.23
CA GLU A 251 10.16 -3.82 7.32
C GLU A 251 10.33 -3.20 8.71
N THR A 252 11.25 -2.25 8.86
CA THR A 252 11.59 -1.67 10.16
C THR A 252 12.04 -0.23 10.01
N ALA A 253 11.74 0.58 11.02
CA ALA A 253 12.23 1.94 11.11
C ALA A 253 13.75 1.93 11.36
N ASP A 254 14.52 2.48 10.41
CA ASP A 254 15.96 2.69 10.58
C ASP A 254 16.40 4.04 10.01
N SER A 255 16.84 4.92 10.90
CA SER A 255 17.41 6.24 10.56
C SER A 255 18.60 6.21 9.59
N ASN A 256 19.23 5.06 9.38
CA ASN A 256 20.35 4.88 8.47
C ASN A 256 19.91 4.44 7.07
N TYR A 257 18.66 4.00 6.89
CA TYR A 257 18.15 3.65 5.57
C TYR A 257 17.93 4.90 4.73
N SER A 258 18.17 4.74 3.43
CA SER A 258 17.92 5.77 2.44
C SER A 258 17.60 5.13 1.11
N VAL A 259 16.83 5.83 0.30
CA VAL A 259 16.69 5.54 -1.12
C VAL A 259 17.51 6.53 -1.90
N SER A 260 18.14 6.04 -2.95
CA SER A 260 18.77 6.89 -3.96
C SER A 260 17.85 7.02 -5.16
N PHE A 261 17.76 8.21 -5.70
CA PHE A 261 16.97 8.53 -6.87
C PHE A 261 17.92 8.87 -8.01
N LEU A 262 17.64 8.30 -9.18
CA LEU A 262 18.06 8.84 -10.46
C LEU A 262 16.80 9.39 -11.12
N VAL A 263 16.77 10.69 -11.39
CA VAL A 263 15.61 11.38 -11.95
C VAL A 263 15.96 11.84 -13.34
N TRP A 264 15.16 11.44 -14.32
CA TRP A 264 15.25 11.89 -15.70
C TRP A 264 14.03 12.74 -16.06
N ASP A 265 14.25 13.83 -16.79
CA ASP A 265 13.18 14.56 -17.47
C ASP A 265 12.86 13.94 -18.85
N GLU A 266 11.87 14.52 -19.56
CA GLU A 266 11.48 14.05 -20.90
C GLU A 266 12.58 14.25 -21.97
N ASP A 267 13.55 15.12 -21.70
CA ASP A 267 14.70 15.40 -22.58
C ASP A 267 15.92 14.51 -22.23
N GLU A 268 15.74 13.49 -21.39
CA GLU A 268 16.78 12.57 -20.89
C GLU A 268 17.89 13.24 -20.06
N ASN A 269 17.69 14.45 -19.56
CA ASN A 269 18.60 15.05 -18.58
C ASN A 269 18.45 14.33 -17.24
N VAL A 270 19.57 13.96 -16.63
CA VAL A 270 19.58 13.17 -15.39
C VAL A 270 20.18 13.93 -14.21
N ILE A 271 19.57 13.75 -13.05
CA ILE A 271 20.17 14.09 -11.77
C ILE A 271 20.13 12.91 -10.81
N SER A 272 21.01 12.93 -9.82
CA SER A 272 20.96 11.99 -8.70
C SER A 272 20.68 12.74 -7.40
N SER A 273 19.81 12.19 -6.59
CA SER A 273 19.52 12.66 -5.24
C SER A 273 19.30 11.45 -4.31
N GLY A 274 19.14 11.70 -3.02
CA GLY A 274 18.82 10.65 -2.06
C GLY A 274 18.00 11.22 -0.92
N THR A 275 17.14 10.38 -0.35
CA THR A 275 16.26 10.75 0.76
C THR A 275 16.35 9.69 1.86
N PRO A 276 16.55 10.10 3.12
CA PRO A 276 16.54 9.17 4.24
C PRO A 276 15.14 8.56 4.43
N LEU A 277 15.10 7.32 4.91
CA LEU A 277 13.89 6.56 5.23
C LEU A 277 13.87 6.20 6.73
N PRO A 278 13.79 7.18 7.64
CA PRO A 278 13.96 6.92 9.06
C PRO A 278 12.80 6.16 9.71
N HIS A 279 11.67 6.04 9.01
CA HIS A 279 10.44 5.42 9.51
C HIS A 279 10.11 4.15 8.77
N GLN A 280 9.16 3.38 9.28
CA GLN A 280 8.65 2.21 8.56
C GLN A 280 7.80 2.64 7.36
N VAL A 281 6.94 3.64 7.56
CA VAL A 281 6.19 4.35 6.51
C VAL A 281 6.80 5.74 6.27
N ASN A 282 7.32 5.95 5.07
CA ASN A 282 7.86 7.25 4.65
C ASN A 282 7.04 7.78 3.47
N ILE A 283 6.63 9.04 3.54
CA ILE A 283 5.88 9.71 2.47
C ILE A 283 6.76 10.82 1.91
N ILE A 284 7.21 10.67 0.66
CA ILE A 284 8.16 11.58 0.01
C ILE A 284 7.42 12.36 -1.08
N ARG A 285 7.41 13.69 -1.01
CA ARG A 285 6.92 14.53 -2.11
C ARG A 285 7.96 14.54 -3.22
N LEU A 286 7.59 14.11 -4.42
CA LEU A 286 8.52 14.07 -5.56
C LEU A 286 8.97 15.46 -5.97
N SER A 287 8.19 16.52 -5.69
CA SER A 287 8.62 17.91 -5.86
C SER A 287 9.86 18.31 -5.02
N GLN A 288 10.20 17.56 -3.96
CA GLN A 288 11.43 17.75 -3.19
C GLN A 288 12.64 17.03 -3.80
N VAL A 289 12.39 16.02 -4.63
CA VAL A 289 13.41 15.14 -5.22
C VAL A 289 13.70 15.54 -6.68
N VAL A 290 12.66 15.93 -7.41
CA VAL A 290 12.70 16.37 -8.80
C VAL A 290 13.11 17.85 -8.85
N PRO A 291 14.12 18.22 -9.66
CA PRO A 291 14.52 19.61 -9.80
C PRO A 291 13.36 20.48 -10.29
N SER A 292 13.21 21.68 -9.73
CA SER A 292 12.19 22.63 -10.18
C SER A 292 12.28 22.97 -11.67
N GLY A 293 13.48 22.90 -12.25
CA GLY A 293 13.69 23.07 -13.69
C GLY A 293 13.04 21.99 -14.55
N PHE A 294 12.91 20.76 -14.05
CA PHE A 294 12.29 19.63 -14.78
C PHE A 294 10.76 19.70 -14.80
N VAL A 295 10.17 20.52 -13.92
CA VAL A 295 8.71 20.65 -13.77
C VAL A 295 8.20 22.07 -14.05
N SER A 296 9.08 22.98 -14.47
CA SER A 296 8.71 24.37 -14.79
C SER A 296 7.80 24.41 -16.03
N GLY A 297 6.58 24.94 -15.87
CA GLY A 297 5.59 24.91 -16.96
C GLY A 297 4.85 23.59 -17.11
N GLY A 298 5.09 22.63 -16.20
CA GLY A 298 4.50 21.31 -16.18
C GLY A 298 5.42 20.34 -16.89
N GLY A 299 5.79 19.26 -16.20
CA GLY A 299 6.81 18.35 -16.70
C GLY A 299 6.62 16.94 -16.18
N GLY A 300 7.12 15.98 -16.95
CA GLY A 300 7.13 14.57 -16.61
C GLY A 300 8.51 13.97 -16.79
N GLY A 301 8.60 12.69 -16.46
CA GLY A 301 9.86 11.97 -16.56
C GLY A 301 9.75 10.58 -15.96
N TRP A 302 10.91 9.98 -15.73
CA TRP A 302 11.02 8.71 -15.01
C TRP A 302 12.06 8.83 -13.91
N ILE A 303 11.85 8.04 -12.87
CA ILE A 303 12.71 7.95 -11.70
C ILE A 303 13.03 6.49 -11.50
N THR A 304 14.31 6.18 -11.37
CA THR A 304 14.78 4.92 -10.80
C THR A 304 15.03 5.17 -9.33
N VAL A 305 14.27 4.48 -8.48
CA VAL A 305 14.44 4.49 -7.04
C VAL A 305 15.21 3.24 -6.68
N ARG A 306 16.40 3.40 -6.10
CA ARG A 306 17.21 2.29 -5.62
C ARG A 306 17.13 2.22 -4.11
N SER A 307 16.60 1.11 -3.60
CA SER A 307 16.60 0.79 -2.17
C SER A 307 17.79 -0.13 -1.85
N GLY A 308 18.50 0.19 -0.77
CA GLY A 308 19.49 -0.69 -0.17
C GLY A 308 18.88 -1.73 0.77
N ASN A 309 17.55 -1.75 0.91
CA ASN A 309 16.81 -2.72 1.71
C ASN A 309 15.94 -3.60 0.79
N GLU A 310 16.16 -4.91 0.83
CA GLU A 310 15.44 -5.92 0.04
C GLU A 310 13.97 -6.05 0.44
N ASN A 311 13.62 -5.62 1.66
CA ASN A 311 12.28 -5.66 2.22
C ASN A 311 11.58 -4.29 2.08
N THR A 312 11.66 -3.70 0.88
CA THR A 312 11.04 -2.41 0.56
C THR A 312 9.88 -2.56 -0.42
N MET A 313 8.76 -1.91 -0.14
CA MET A 313 7.65 -1.74 -1.09
C MET A 313 7.33 -0.26 -1.32
N MET A 314 6.84 0.07 -2.51
CA MET A 314 6.56 1.45 -2.89
C MET A 314 5.23 1.62 -3.59
N TRP A 315 4.56 2.74 -3.33
CA TRP A 315 3.38 3.20 -4.03
C TRP A 315 3.59 4.64 -4.48
N VAL A 316 3.18 4.96 -5.70
CA VAL A 316 3.16 6.34 -6.17
C VAL A 316 1.72 6.81 -6.26
N ARG A 317 1.47 7.95 -5.62
CA ARG A 317 0.27 8.75 -5.80
C ARG A 317 0.59 9.90 -6.74
N GLU A 318 -0.21 10.07 -7.77
CA GLU A 318 -0.13 11.23 -8.66
C GLU A 318 -1.42 12.03 -8.57
N ARG A 319 -1.29 13.32 -8.29
CA ARG A 319 -2.38 14.28 -8.25
C ARG A 319 -2.19 15.31 -9.36
N MET A 320 -3.16 15.38 -10.27
CA MET A 320 -3.22 16.39 -11.32
C MET A 320 -4.44 17.27 -11.12
N VAL A 321 -4.25 18.58 -10.99
CA VAL A 321 -5.36 19.54 -10.94
C VAL A 321 -5.58 20.12 -12.33
N ARG A 322 -6.78 19.97 -12.87
CA ARG A 322 -7.14 20.56 -14.17
C ARG A 322 -7.33 22.09 -14.06
N PRO A 323 -7.29 22.83 -15.19
CA PRO A 323 -7.58 24.27 -15.21
C PRO A 323 -8.97 24.67 -14.70
N ASP A 324 -9.93 23.74 -14.67
CA ASP A 324 -11.28 23.94 -14.11
C ASP A 324 -11.34 23.70 -12.59
N GLY A 325 -10.23 23.31 -11.97
CA GLY A 325 -10.10 23.04 -10.54
C GLY A 325 -10.40 21.60 -10.12
N GLU A 326 -10.78 20.70 -11.06
CA GLU A 326 -11.00 19.29 -10.74
C GLU A 326 -9.67 18.55 -10.57
N ALA A 327 -9.51 17.82 -9.46
CA ALA A 327 -8.36 16.96 -9.24
C ALA A 327 -8.60 15.55 -9.79
N MET A 328 -7.62 15.02 -10.51
CA MET A 328 -7.50 13.60 -10.81
C MET A 328 -6.40 13.01 -9.96
N ASP A 329 -6.73 11.99 -9.19
CA ASP A 329 -5.79 11.23 -8.39
C ASP A 329 -5.64 9.83 -8.96
N ALA A 330 -4.41 9.32 -8.98
CA ALA A 330 -4.10 7.94 -9.24
C ALA A 330 -3.18 7.42 -8.14
N LEU A 331 -3.38 6.18 -7.73
CA LEU A 331 -2.53 5.49 -6.77
C LEU A 331 -2.18 4.13 -7.36
N ARG A 332 -0.90 3.79 -7.40
CA ARG A 332 -0.43 2.50 -7.92
C ARG A 332 0.75 2.00 -7.13
N ARG A 333 0.87 0.67 -7.01
CA ARG A 333 2.11 0.02 -6.58
C ARG A 333 3.17 0.26 -7.65
N VAL A 334 4.39 0.60 -7.23
CA VAL A 334 5.53 0.75 -8.13
C VAL A 334 6.09 -0.64 -8.42
N PRO A 335 6.21 -1.03 -9.69
CA PRO A 335 6.80 -2.32 -10.01
C PRO A 335 8.27 -2.33 -9.62
N ARG A 336 8.70 -3.45 -9.04
CA ARG A 336 10.09 -3.84 -8.91
C ARG A 336 10.54 -4.36 -10.28
N GLU A 337 11.63 -3.84 -10.82
CA GLU A 337 12.34 -4.52 -11.91
C GLU A 337 13.62 -5.12 -11.32
N LEU A 338 13.74 -6.44 -11.44
CA LEU A 338 15.05 -7.07 -11.32
C LEU A 338 15.81 -6.71 -12.59
N PHE A 339 16.88 -5.94 -12.47
CA PHE A 339 17.75 -5.69 -13.62
C PHE A 339 18.32 -6.99 -14.19
N GLN A 340 18.40 -6.99 -15.52
CA GLN A 340 18.81 -8.07 -16.44
C GLN A 340 20.28 -8.47 -16.34
#